data_AF-A0A944SFL3-F1
#
_entry.id   AF-A0A944SFL3-F1
#
_cell.length_a   1.000
_cell.length_b   1.000
_cell.length_c   1.000
_cell.angle_alpha   90.00
_cell.angle_beta   90.00
_cell.angle_gamma   90.00
#
_symmetry.space_group_name_H-M   'P 1'
#
loop_
_entity.id
_entity.type
_entity.pdbx_description
1 polymer ?
#
loop_
_entity_poly.entity_id
_entity_poly.type
_entity_poly.pdbx_seq_one_letter_code
_entity_poly.pdbx_strand_id
1 'polypeptide(L)'
;MEWSNTRILLVHSDIRVRKWAHDIFHKYKVAGVQSTGSAPIGYDLLGRFAADVAVVQLQQNDMNGAEFTRKIRGDAASPNPQLPIVLFVDAPNPELLRTACEAGIEGIVSKSTEPEKFIKRIGDAITAPKRFVASKAYFGPCRRGETPSDFKGPNRREQPLLETRAQEAVEEIERAQLAPRKPAAAGAPVAPRKKAREWDEGELAPKVERPKAREWDPASETTPKKPLHGQGDWADAMAPIEAPPQPEVKGFDIVPVLEEHLLWLQTRGDKGKKASLDKADLNGATLAGAEMTNAGFRDADLSDSDCKGAVFASADMRRAELSGANLTGANLSVANLRAANLRLCQMGEVSLRGADLSGACMTGAVLETTDFAGAIMLDTDIREADLSRAIGLVQVQINKTRADLKTRLPPGLSRPEPRE
;
A
#
# COMPACT_ATOMS: atom_id res chain seq x y z
N MET A 1 -18.89 -22.35 -16.64
CA MET A 1 -18.29 -22.62 -15.33
C MET A 1 -19.09 -21.85 -14.30
N GLU A 2 -19.50 -22.49 -13.22
CA GLU A 2 -20.17 -21.82 -12.10
C GLU A 2 -19.11 -21.31 -11.12
N TRP A 3 -19.10 -20.00 -10.86
CA TRP A 3 -18.12 -19.35 -9.98
C TRP A 3 -18.54 -19.33 -8.51
N SER A 4 -19.82 -19.62 -8.24
CA SER A 4 -20.47 -19.55 -6.93
C SER A 4 -19.96 -20.54 -5.90
N ASN A 5 -19.16 -21.53 -6.31
CA ASN A 5 -18.47 -22.48 -5.42
C ASN A 5 -16.93 -22.40 -5.51
N THR A 6 -16.40 -21.45 -6.28
CA THR A 6 -14.95 -21.33 -6.52
C THR A 6 -14.28 -20.46 -5.47
N ARG A 7 -13.16 -20.94 -4.93
CA ARG A 7 -12.27 -20.22 -4.02
C ARG A 7 -10.98 -19.83 -4.73
N ILE A 8 -10.67 -18.54 -4.73
CA ILE A 8 -9.50 -17.98 -5.41
C ILE A 8 -8.56 -17.37 -4.39
N LEU A 9 -7.30 -17.78 -4.40
CA LEU A 9 -6.23 -17.07 -3.70
C LEU A 9 -5.56 -16.10 -4.68
N LEU A 10 -5.52 -14.82 -4.34
CA LEU A 10 -4.84 -13.78 -5.12
C LEU A 10 -3.63 -13.24 -4.36
N VAL A 11 -2.43 -13.50 -4.86
CA VAL A 11 -1.18 -13.01 -4.31
C VAL A 11 -0.62 -11.95 -5.25
N HIS A 12 -0.64 -10.68 -4.84
CA HIS A 12 -0.12 -9.59 -5.63
C HIS A 12 0.29 -8.43 -4.74
N SER A 13 1.51 -7.90 -4.86
CA SER A 13 2.01 -6.81 -4.01
C SER A 13 1.22 -5.50 -4.18
N ASP A 14 0.86 -5.14 -5.42
CA ASP A 14 0.04 -3.96 -5.71
C ASP A 14 -1.42 -4.17 -5.28
N ILE A 15 -1.87 -3.38 -4.30
CA ILE A 15 -3.24 -3.41 -3.79
C ILE A 15 -4.29 -3.02 -4.84
N ARG A 16 -3.93 -2.19 -5.83
CA ARG A 16 -4.84 -1.77 -6.90
C ARG A 16 -5.14 -2.93 -7.84
N VAL A 17 -4.17 -3.79 -8.10
CA VAL A 17 -4.38 -5.03 -8.86
C VAL A 17 -5.26 -5.99 -8.07
N ARG A 18 -5.05 -6.08 -6.74
CA ARG A 18 -5.93 -6.88 -5.88
C ARG A 18 -7.37 -6.37 -5.92
N LYS A 19 -7.59 -5.06 -5.73
CA LYS A 19 -8.92 -4.43 -5.80
C LYS A 19 -9.57 -4.62 -7.16
N TRP A 20 -8.85 -4.34 -8.26
CA TRP A 20 -9.33 -4.56 -9.63
C TRP A 20 -9.75 -6.02 -9.88
N ALA A 21 -8.96 -6.99 -9.42
CA ALA A 21 -9.30 -8.40 -9.55
C ALA A 21 -10.51 -8.77 -8.69
N HIS A 22 -10.60 -8.25 -7.45
CA HIS A 22 -11.76 -8.41 -6.57
C HIS A 22 -13.05 -7.86 -7.20
N ASP A 23 -13.01 -6.69 -7.83
CA ASP A 23 -14.17 -6.10 -8.53
C ASP A 23 -14.67 -7.02 -9.65
N ILE A 24 -13.73 -7.64 -10.39
CA ILE A 24 -14.06 -8.64 -11.41
C ILE A 24 -14.67 -9.88 -10.73
N PHE A 25 -14.03 -10.44 -9.72
CA PHE A 25 -14.53 -11.65 -9.04
C PHE A 25 -15.91 -11.44 -8.41
N HIS A 26 -16.16 -10.26 -7.85
CA HIS A 26 -17.47 -9.88 -7.32
C HIS A 26 -18.53 -9.82 -8.43
N LYS A 27 -18.21 -9.22 -9.59
CA LYS A 27 -19.11 -9.19 -10.76
C LYS A 27 -19.51 -10.60 -11.22
N TYR A 28 -18.58 -11.56 -11.14
CA TYR A 28 -18.83 -12.97 -11.51
C TYR A 28 -19.33 -13.85 -10.35
N LYS A 29 -19.61 -13.27 -9.17
CA LYS A 29 -20.13 -13.98 -7.98
C LYS A 29 -19.24 -15.15 -7.54
N VAL A 30 -17.93 -14.94 -7.48
CA VAL A 30 -16.98 -15.93 -6.95
C VAL A 30 -17.24 -16.18 -5.46
N ALA A 31 -17.29 -17.44 -5.04
CA ALA A 31 -17.69 -17.86 -3.69
C ALA A 31 -16.82 -17.28 -2.57
N GLY A 32 -15.50 -17.28 -2.78
CA GLY A 32 -14.55 -16.81 -1.79
C GLY A 32 -13.27 -16.36 -2.44
N VAL A 33 -12.86 -15.12 -2.19
CA VAL A 33 -11.57 -14.60 -2.65
C VAL A 33 -10.78 -14.15 -1.45
N GLN A 34 -9.61 -14.74 -1.26
CA GLN A 34 -8.62 -14.26 -0.30
C GLN A 34 -7.49 -13.60 -1.07
N SER A 35 -6.97 -12.50 -0.56
CA SER A 35 -5.88 -11.81 -1.24
C SER A 35 -4.82 -11.28 -0.29
N THR A 36 -3.57 -11.32 -0.70
CA THR A 36 -2.42 -10.87 0.10
C THR A 36 -1.36 -10.20 -0.76
N GLY A 37 -0.61 -9.29 -0.14
CA GLY A 37 0.53 -8.61 -0.77
C GLY A 37 1.82 -9.41 -0.75
N SER A 38 1.87 -10.53 -0.01
CA SER A 38 3.10 -11.29 0.27
C SER A 38 2.93 -12.76 -0.09
N ALA A 39 3.85 -13.29 -0.90
CA ALA A 39 3.80 -14.67 -1.36
C ALA A 39 4.03 -15.71 -0.24
N PRO A 40 4.93 -15.50 0.73
CA PRO A 40 5.03 -16.36 1.91
C PRO A 40 3.74 -16.43 2.73
N ILE A 41 3.04 -15.30 2.93
CA ILE A 41 1.74 -15.28 3.62
C ILE A 41 0.69 -16.02 2.78
N GLY A 42 0.71 -15.83 1.45
CA GLY A 42 -0.16 -16.57 0.53
C GLY A 42 0.02 -18.08 0.65
N TYR A 43 1.25 -18.54 0.86
CA TYR A 43 1.54 -19.96 1.06
C TYR A 43 0.96 -20.49 2.37
N ASP A 44 1.10 -19.77 3.49
CA ASP A 44 0.48 -20.15 4.77
C ASP A 44 -1.06 -20.18 4.67
N LEU A 45 -1.63 -19.23 3.92
CA LEU A 45 -3.07 -19.16 3.70
C LEU A 45 -3.61 -20.40 2.97
N LEU A 46 -2.85 -21.04 2.08
CA LEU A 46 -3.32 -22.27 1.40
C LEU A 46 -3.62 -23.42 2.36
N GLY A 47 -2.98 -23.46 3.54
CA GLY A 47 -3.25 -24.47 4.56
C GLY A 47 -4.59 -24.27 5.27
N ARG A 48 -5.14 -23.05 5.25
CA ARG A 48 -6.38 -22.67 5.96
C ARG A 48 -7.53 -22.37 5.00
N PHE A 49 -7.17 -21.92 3.80
CA PHE A 49 -8.07 -21.55 2.73
C PHE A 49 -7.83 -22.51 1.57
N ALA A 50 -8.69 -23.52 1.47
CA ALA A 50 -8.68 -24.52 0.40
C ALA A 50 -9.06 -23.86 -0.94
N ALA A 51 -8.11 -23.13 -1.52
CA ALA A 51 -8.26 -22.48 -2.81
C ALA A 51 -8.34 -23.53 -3.92
N ASP A 52 -9.19 -23.27 -4.90
CA ASP A 52 -9.31 -24.07 -6.13
C ASP A 52 -8.33 -23.60 -7.20
N VAL A 53 -7.83 -22.36 -7.08
CA VAL A 53 -6.81 -21.76 -7.94
C VAL A 53 -6.04 -20.67 -7.19
N ALA A 54 -4.76 -20.52 -7.50
CA ALA A 54 -3.95 -19.40 -7.05
C ALA A 54 -3.55 -18.49 -8.23
N VAL A 55 -3.78 -17.20 -8.10
CA VAL A 55 -3.29 -16.17 -9.02
C VAL A 55 -2.14 -15.45 -8.34
N VAL A 56 -0.92 -15.54 -8.88
CA VAL A 56 0.31 -15.14 -8.17
C VAL A 56 1.15 -14.20 -9.02
N GLN A 57 1.55 -13.07 -8.46
CA GLN A 57 2.45 -12.13 -9.14
C GLN A 57 3.81 -12.77 -9.43
N LEU A 58 4.27 -12.65 -10.67
CA LEU A 58 5.54 -13.24 -11.10
C LEU A 58 6.72 -12.60 -10.36
N GLN A 59 6.77 -11.27 -10.29
CA GLN A 59 7.87 -10.53 -9.69
C GLN A 59 7.42 -9.96 -8.34
N GLN A 60 7.87 -10.58 -7.25
CA GLN A 60 7.74 -10.05 -5.90
C GLN A 60 9.09 -10.05 -5.20
N ASN A 61 9.30 -9.09 -4.29
CA ASN A 61 10.58 -8.88 -3.61
C ASN A 61 10.86 -9.93 -2.53
N ASP A 62 9.82 -10.59 -2.00
CA ASP A 62 9.91 -11.57 -0.94
C ASP A 62 10.07 -13.00 -1.47
N MET A 63 9.16 -13.44 -2.34
CA MET A 63 9.23 -14.73 -3.03
C MET A 63 8.52 -14.61 -4.39
N ASN A 64 9.24 -14.87 -5.47
CA ASN A 64 8.69 -14.71 -6.80
C ASN A 64 7.70 -15.83 -7.16
N GLY A 65 6.86 -15.62 -8.17
CA GLY A 65 5.81 -16.58 -8.56
C GLY A 65 6.36 -17.96 -8.98
N ALA A 66 7.59 -18.02 -9.51
CA ALA A 66 8.23 -19.28 -9.86
C ALA A 66 8.66 -20.08 -8.61
N GLU A 67 9.22 -19.41 -7.61
CA GLU A 67 9.57 -19.99 -6.31
C GLU A 67 8.33 -20.44 -5.54
N PHE A 68 7.29 -19.61 -5.51
CA PHE A 68 5.99 -19.97 -4.92
C PHE A 68 5.44 -21.26 -5.55
N THR A 69 5.49 -21.35 -6.88
CA THR A 69 5.05 -22.54 -7.63
C THR A 69 5.90 -23.77 -7.27
N ARG A 70 7.24 -23.66 -7.29
CA ARG A 70 8.12 -24.78 -6.90
C ARG A 70 7.87 -25.24 -5.47
N LYS A 71 7.62 -24.31 -4.55
CA LYS A 71 7.32 -24.65 -3.16
C LYS A 71 6.04 -25.48 -3.07
N ILE A 72 4.97 -25.09 -3.74
CA ILE A 72 3.73 -25.87 -3.76
C ILE A 72 3.92 -27.26 -4.39
N ARG A 73 4.70 -27.35 -5.47
CA ARG A 73 4.90 -28.60 -6.21
C ARG A 73 5.90 -29.57 -5.56
N GLY A 74 6.89 -29.03 -4.84
CA GLY A 74 8.03 -29.79 -4.30
C GLY A 74 8.03 -29.99 -2.79
N ASP A 75 7.23 -29.23 -2.03
CA ASP A 75 7.12 -29.39 -0.58
C ASP A 75 6.15 -30.53 -0.23
N ALA A 76 6.63 -31.55 0.50
CA ALA A 76 5.80 -32.65 0.98
C ALA A 76 4.73 -32.20 1.99
N ALA A 77 4.93 -31.04 2.63
CA ALA A 77 3.95 -30.40 3.51
C ALA A 77 2.99 -29.46 2.76
N SER A 78 3.08 -29.38 1.42
CA SER A 78 2.18 -28.55 0.61
C SER A 78 0.73 -29.02 0.76
N PRO A 79 -0.21 -28.12 1.08
CA PRO A 79 -1.60 -28.49 1.30
C PRO A 79 -2.29 -28.97 0.02
N ASN A 80 -1.81 -28.56 -1.17
CA ASN A 80 -2.31 -29.05 -2.45
C ASN A 80 -1.26 -28.93 -3.57
N PRO A 81 -0.47 -29.99 -3.82
CA PRO A 81 0.54 -30.01 -4.88
C PRO A 81 -0.02 -29.88 -6.29
N GLN A 82 -1.31 -30.13 -6.52
CA GLN A 82 -1.95 -30.03 -7.84
C GLN A 82 -2.74 -28.74 -8.03
N LEU A 83 -2.67 -27.79 -7.09
CA LEU A 83 -3.37 -26.51 -7.18
C LEU A 83 -3.02 -25.80 -8.50
N PRO A 84 -3.99 -25.46 -9.37
CA PRO A 84 -3.74 -24.66 -10.55
C PRO A 84 -3.18 -23.27 -10.18
N ILE A 85 -2.08 -22.88 -10.82
CA ILE A 85 -1.40 -21.61 -10.59
C ILE A 85 -1.40 -20.80 -11.88
N VAL A 86 -1.98 -19.61 -11.81
CA VAL A 86 -2.00 -18.63 -12.88
C VAL A 86 -1.09 -17.48 -12.49
N LEU A 87 -0.06 -17.20 -13.29
CA LEU A 87 0.85 -16.11 -13.01
C LEU A 87 0.31 -14.76 -13.48
N PHE A 88 0.42 -13.77 -12.62
CA PHE A 88 0.16 -12.38 -12.95
C PHE A 88 1.47 -11.67 -13.33
N VAL A 89 1.55 -11.15 -14.54
CA VAL A 89 2.77 -10.58 -15.13
C VAL A 89 2.55 -9.09 -15.39
N ASP A 90 3.24 -8.25 -14.62
CA ASP A 90 3.23 -6.79 -14.80
C ASP A 90 4.18 -6.34 -15.92
N ALA A 91 5.35 -6.97 -16.00
CA ALA A 91 6.37 -6.71 -16.99
C ALA A 91 6.94 -8.02 -17.56
N PRO A 92 7.25 -8.09 -18.87
CA PRO A 92 7.80 -9.29 -19.47
C PRO A 92 9.21 -9.58 -18.92
N ASN A 93 9.37 -10.73 -18.28
CA ASN A 93 10.67 -11.27 -17.86
C ASN A 93 10.82 -12.71 -18.37
N PRO A 94 11.50 -12.92 -19.52
CA PRO A 94 11.62 -14.23 -20.16
C PRO A 94 12.28 -15.30 -19.29
N GLU A 95 13.27 -14.93 -18.49
CA GLU A 95 13.99 -15.86 -17.62
C GLU A 95 13.09 -16.39 -16.51
N LEU A 96 12.41 -15.48 -15.79
CA LEU A 96 11.48 -15.87 -14.73
C LEU A 96 10.28 -16.66 -15.29
N LEU A 97 9.77 -16.28 -16.46
CA LEU A 97 8.70 -17.02 -17.13
C LEU A 97 9.11 -18.44 -17.50
N ARG A 98 10.35 -18.65 -17.97
CA ARG A 98 10.88 -19.99 -18.25
C ARG A 98 10.96 -20.80 -16.96
N THR A 99 11.53 -20.24 -15.89
CA THR A 99 11.63 -20.94 -14.60
C THR A 99 10.27 -21.25 -13.98
N ALA A 100 9.25 -20.42 -14.24
CA ALA A 100 7.89 -20.68 -13.82
C ALA A 100 7.21 -21.79 -14.65
N CYS A 101 7.46 -21.85 -15.96
CA CYS A 101 6.99 -22.98 -16.78
C CYS A 101 7.60 -24.30 -16.33
N GLU A 102 8.91 -24.32 -16.04
CA GLU A 102 9.60 -25.47 -15.46
C GLU A 102 9.03 -25.85 -14.08
N ALA A 103 8.60 -24.86 -13.29
CA ALA A 103 7.91 -25.09 -12.01
C ALA A 103 6.49 -25.67 -12.18
N GLY A 104 5.87 -25.56 -13.35
CA GLY A 104 4.57 -26.15 -13.66
C GLY A 104 3.38 -25.23 -13.34
N ILE A 105 3.31 -24.08 -13.99
CA ILE A 105 2.16 -23.15 -13.99
C ILE A 105 1.13 -23.54 -15.05
N GLU A 106 -0.12 -23.13 -14.87
CA GLU A 106 -1.27 -23.46 -15.72
C GLU A 106 -1.81 -22.28 -16.53
N GLY A 107 -1.32 -21.06 -16.26
CA GLY A 107 -1.78 -19.88 -16.98
C GLY A 107 -0.94 -18.64 -16.72
N ILE A 108 -1.10 -17.64 -17.58
CA ILE A 108 -0.52 -16.32 -17.42
C ILE A 108 -1.58 -15.28 -17.71
N VAL A 109 -1.62 -14.24 -16.90
CA VAL A 109 -2.49 -13.07 -17.03
C VAL A 109 -1.67 -11.81 -16.79
N SER A 110 -2.17 -10.67 -17.24
CA SER A 110 -1.54 -9.37 -17.03
C SER A 110 -2.63 -8.31 -16.83
N LYS A 111 -2.28 -7.15 -16.28
CA LYS A 111 -3.21 -6.02 -16.14
C LYS A 111 -3.71 -5.48 -17.49
N SER A 112 -2.95 -5.68 -18.56
CA SER A 112 -3.37 -5.36 -19.94
C SER A 112 -4.39 -6.34 -20.53
N THR A 113 -4.72 -7.42 -19.81
CA THR A 113 -5.73 -8.39 -20.24
C THR A 113 -7.12 -7.84 -19.95
N GLU A 114 -8.00 -7.84 -20.96
CA GLU A 114 -9.41 -7.49 -20.77
C GLU A 114 -10.05 -8.32 -19.64
N PRO A 115 -10.93 -7.75 -18.80
CA PRO A 115 -11.53 -8.45 -17.65
C PRO A 115 -12.16 -9.81 -17.99
N GLU A 116 -12.79 -9.91 -19.17
CA GLU A 116 -13.40 -11.14 -19.68
C GLU A 116 -12.37 -12.21 -20.02
N LYS A 117 -11.23 -11.81 -20.60
CA LYS A 117 -10.10 -12.72 -20.88
C LYS A 117 -9.39 -13.12 -19.59
N PHE A 118 -9.30 -12.22 -18.62
CA PHE A 118 -8.70 -12.49 -17.30
C PHE A 118 -9.47 -13.60 -16.56
N ILE A 119 -10.78 -13.42 -16.40
CA ILE A 119 -11.61 -14.41 -15.70
C ILE A 119 -11.72 -15.72 -16.48
N LYS A 120 -11.77 -15.66 -17.82
CA LYS A 120 -11.78 -16.85 -18.67
C LYS A 120 -10.50 -17.68 -18.49
N ARG A 121 -9.32 -17.05 -18.45
CA ARG A 121 -8.05 -17.76 -18.25
C ARG A 121 -7.97 -18.47 -16.89
N ILE A 122 -8.52 -17.85 -15.84
CA ILE A 122 -8.65 -18.49 -14.53
C ILE A 122 -9.60 -19.68 -14.61
N GLY A 123 -10.73 -19.54 -15.30
CA GLY A 123 -11.70 -20.62 -15.47
C GLY A 123 -11.17 -21.78 -16.30
N ASP A 124 -10.38 -21.50 -17.34
CA ASP A 124 -9.69 -22.52 -18.15
C ASP A 124 -8.68 -23.29 -17.29
N ALA A 125 -7.95 -22.60 -16.40
CA ALA A 125 -6.99 -23.24 -15.48
C ALA A 125 -7.66 -24.19 -14.48
N ILE A 126 -8.90 -23.92 -14.07
CA ILE A 126 -9.65 -24.79 -13.15
C ILE A 126 -10.32 -25.94 -13.90
N THR A 127 -10.98 -25.66 -15.02
CA THR A 127 -11.79 -26.65 -15.76
C THR A 127 -10.97 -27.62 -16.59
N ALA A 128 -9.83 -27.17 -17.12
CA ALA A 128 -8.93 -27.97 -17.93
C ALA A 128 -7.47 -27.54 -17.71
N PRO A 129 -6.90 -27.80 -16.52
CA PRO A 129 -5.54 -27.39 -16.18
C PRO A 129 -4.54 -27.95 -17.19
N LYS A 130 -3.89 -27.06 -17.94
CA LYS A 130 -2.83 -27.40 -18.89
C LYS A 130 -1.57 -26.67 -18.49
N ARG A 131 -0.52 -27.42 -18.20
CA ARG A 131 0.78 -26.82 -17.88
C ARG A 131 1.33 -26.05 -19.07
N PHE A 132 1.88 -24.88 -18.80
CA PHE A 132 2.58 -24.10 -19.81
C PHE A 132 3.98 -24.67 -20.05
N VAL A 133 4.39 -24.64 -21.30
CA VAL A 133 5.73 -25.06 -21.73
C VAL A 133 6.40 -23.89 -22.45
N ALA A 134 7.67 -23.70 -22.17
CA ALA A 134 8.51 -22.70 -22.81
C ALA A 134 9.67 -23.40 -23.55
N SER A 135 9.72 -23.22 -24.87
CA SER A 135 10.85 -23.63 -25.72
C SER A 135 11.34 -22.45 -26.55
N LYS A 136 12.46 -22.60 -27.28
CA LYS A 136 12.98 -21.55 -28.17
C LYS A 136 11.97 -21.06 -29.23
N ALA A 137 10.98 -21.90 -29.60
CA ALA A 137 10.03 -21.61 -30.67
C ALA A 137 8.56 -21.51 -30.22
N TYR A 138 8.24 -21.84 -28.96
CA TYR A 138 6.86 -21.89 -28.48
C TYR A 138 6.76 -21.54 -27.01
N PHE A 139 5.75 -20.73 -26.69
CA PHE A 139 5.36 -20.38 -25.33
C PHE A 139 3.84 -20.48 -25.20
N GLY A 140 3.35 -21.43 -24.41
CA GLY A 140 1.91 -21.65 -24.26
C GLY A 140 1.54 -22.97 -23.60
N PRO A 141 0.24 -23.30 -23.51
CA PRO A 141 -0.24 -24.53 -22.89
C PRO A 141 0.24 -25.76 -23.67
N CYS A 142 0.63 -26.81 -22.95
CA CYS A 142 1.09 -28.08 -23.51
C CYS A 142 0.05 -28.71 -24.45
N ARG A 143 0.49 -29.20 -25.61
CA ARG A 143 -0.39 -29.84 -26.61
C ARG A 143 -0.65 -31.30 -26.21
N ARG A 144 -1.77 -31.88 -26.68
CA ARG A 144 -2.12 -33.28 -26.39
C ARG A 144 -0.98 -34.22 -26.84
N GLY A 145 -0.42 -34.98 -25.90
CA GLY A 145 0.59 -36.01 -26.14
C GLY A 145 2.04 -35.59 -25.82
N GLU A 146 2.28 -34.34 -25.43
CA GLU A 146 3.60 -33.84 -25.02
C GLU A 146 3.69 -33.88 -23.48
N THR A 147 4.83 -34.33 -22.93
CA THR A 147 5.13 -34.25 -21.49
C THR A 147 6.15 -33.14 -21.21
N PRO A 148 6.12 -32.49 -20.03
CA PRO A 148 7.15 -31.51 -19.65
C PRO A 148 8.59 -32.06 -19.69
N SER A 149 8.74 -33.38 -19.54
CA SER A 149 10.01 -34.12 -19.64
C SER A 149 10.56 -34.28 -21.06
N ASP A 150 9.76 -34.04 -22.10
CA ASP A 150 10.21 -34.17 -23.50
C ASP A 150 11.11 -33.00 -23.94
N PHE A 151 11.15 -31.91 -23.16
CA PHE A 151 12.03 -30.77 -23.39
C PHE A 151 13.28 -30.86 -22.51
N LYS A 152 14.29 -31.61 -22.96
CA LYS A 152 15.62 -31.63 -22.32
C LYS A 152 16.35 -30.29 -22.55
N GLY A 153 16.81 -29.68 -21.46
CA GLY A 153 17.70 -28.50 -21.46
C GLY A 153 19.06 -28.76 -22.14
N PRO A 154 19.91 -27.71 -22.28
CA PRO A 154 21.01 -27.69 -23.23
C PRO A 154 22.04 -28.81 -23.01
N ASN A 155 22.56 -29.32 -24.12
CA ASN A 155 23.54 -30.40 -24.17
C ASN A 155 24.85 -29.97 -23.48
N ARG A 156 25.50 -30.91 -22.77
CA ARG A 156 26.73 -30.74 -21.96
C ARG A 156 27.98 -30.21 -22.70
N ARG A 157 27.83 -29.79 -23.97
CA ARG A 157 28.88 -29.23 -24.83
C ARG A 157 28.85 -27.71 -24.97
N GLU A 158 27.79 -27.03 -24.51
CA GLU A 158 27.60 -25.58 -24.71
C GLU A 158 27.83 -24.71 -23.46
N GLN A 159 28.05 -25.32 -22.29
CA GLN A 159 28.41 -24.60 -21.06
C GLN A 159 29.68 -23.72 -21.18
N PRO A 160 30.75 -24.13 -21.91
CA PRO A 160 31.96 -23.31 -21.97
C PRO A 160 31.75 -21.95 -22.65
N LEU A 161 30.87 -21.86 -23.67
CA LEU A 161 30.66 -20.64 -24.47
C LEU A 161 29.89 -19.53 -23.74
N LEU A 162 29.07 -19.88 -22.75
CA LEU A 162 28.30 -18.93 -21.95
C LEU A 162 29.14 -18.32 -20.82
N GLU A 163 30.04 -19.11 -20.23
CA GLU A 163 30.99 -18.62 -19.23
C GLU A 163 32.01 -17.67 -19.84
N THR A 164 32.49 -17.94 -21.07
CA THR A 164 33.42 -17.03 -21.78
C THR A 164 32.78 -15.67 -22.08
N ARG A 165 31.52 -15.64 -22.55
CA ARG A 165 30.82 -14.38 -22.86
C ARG A 165 30.44 -13.60 -21.61
N ALA A 166 30.16 -14.27 -20.50
CA ALA A 166 29.92 -13.63 -19.22
C ALA A 166 31.21 -13.01 -18.65
N GLN A 167 32.36 -13.66 -18.82
CA GLN A 167 33.66 -13.12 -18.42
C GLN A 167 34.08 -11.93 -19.29
N GLU A 168 33.89 -12.00 -20.61
CA GLU A 168 34.17 -10.88 -21.53
C GLU A 168 33.34 -9.62 -21.19
N ALA A 169 32.07 -9.80 -20.83
CA ALA A 169 31.20 -8.68 -20.46
C ALA A 169 31.61 -8.01 -19.13
N VAL A 170 32.18 -8.77 -18.18
CA VAL A 170 32.68 -8.22 -16.92
C VAL A 170 33.98 -7.46 -17.13
N GLU A 171 34.91 -7.98 -17.95
CA GLU A 171 36.15 -7.28 -18.30
C GLU A 171 35.90 -5.98 -19.08
N GLU A 172 34.86 -5.94 -19.92
CA GLU A 172 34.48 -4.75 -20.68
C GLU A 172 33.94 -3.63 -19.76
N ILE A 173 33.22 -4.00 -18.70
CA ILE A 173 32.74 -3.07 -17.67
C ILE A 173 33.90 -2.55 -16.82
N GLU A 174 34.86 -3.39 -16.42
CA GLU A 174 36.04 -2.94 -15.67
C GLU A 174 36.94 -2.01 -16.48
N ARG A 175 37.14 -2.27 -17.78
CA ARG A 175 37.86 -1.34 -18.68
C ARG A 175 37.18 0.01 -18.80
N ALA A 176 35.85 0.05 -18.82
CA ALA A 176 35.09 1.29 -18.92
C ALA A 176 35.22 2.15 -17.65
N GLN A 177 35.46 1.53 -16.49
CA GLN A 177 35.61 2.24 -15.21
C GLN A 177 37.04 2.76 -14.95
N LEU A 178 38.05 2.17 -15.58
CA LEU A 178 39.46 2.56 -15.46
C LEU A 178 39.96 3.57 -16.52
N ALA A 179 39.11 3.99 -17.46
CA ALA A 179 39.52 4.95 -18.49
C ALA A 179 39.70 6.39 -17.93
N PRO A 180 40.85 7.05 -18.17
CA PRO A 180 41.10 8.39 -17.64
C PRO A 180 40.20 9.43 -18.30
N ARG A 181 39.46 10.19 -17.48
CA ARG A 181 38.63 11.32 -17.94
C ARG A 181 39.52 12.47 -18.44
N LYS A 182 39.30 12.91 -19.68
CA LYS A 182 39.97 14.09 -20.27
C LYS A 182 39.65 15.35 -19.45
N PRO A 183 40.61 16.29 -19.28
CA PRO A 183 40.33 17.57 -18.65
C PRO A 183 39.45 18.43 -19.56
N ALA A 184 38.45 19.07 -18.98
CA ALA A 184 37.55 19.98 -19.68
C ALA A 184 38.29 21.23 -20.16
N ALA A 185 38.15 21.55 -21.44
CA ALA A 185 38.73 22.74 -22.06
C ALA A 185 38.10 24.02 -21.48
N ALA A 186 38.96 24.97 -21.12
CA ALA A 186 38.59 26.31 -20.69
C ALA A 186 38.04 27.15 -21.85
N GLY A 187 36.99 27.93 -21.59
CA GLY A 187 36.62 29.07 -22.42
C GLY A 187 35.24 29.02 -23.10
N ALA A 188 34.17 29.22 -22.33
CA ALA A 188 32.94 29.84 -22.82
C ALA A 188 32.31 30.67 -21.68
N PRO A 189 31.84 31.91 -21.94
CA PRO A 189 31.55 32.88 -20.88
C PRO A 189 30.26 32.52 -20.13
N VAL A 190 30.40 32.43 -18.81
CA VAL A 190 29.29 32.26 -17.86
C VAL A 190 28.62 33.61 -17.64
N ALA A 191 27.33 33.71 -17.92
CA ALA A 191 26.50 34.86 -17.56
C ALA A 191 26.56 35.10 -16.04
N PRO A 192 26.62 36.37 -15.57
CA PRO A 192 26.84 36.64 -14.15
C PRO A 192 25.64 36.14 -13.33
N ARG A 193 25.90 35.17 -12.45
CA ARG A 193 25.00 34.77 -11.37
C ARG A 193 24.70 36.02 -10.54
N LYS A 194 23.43 36.44 -10.51
CA LYS A 194 22.95 37.45 -9.56
C LYS A 194 23.27 36.94 -8.15
N LYS A 195 23.97 37.78 -7.39
CA LYS A 195 24.33 37.54 -5.98
C LYS A 195 23.09 37.09 -5.20
N ALA A 196 23.30 36.08 -4.36
CA ALA A 196 22.38 35.74 -3.29
C ALA A 196 22.06 37.02 -2.51
N ARG A 197 20.77 37.31 -2.34
CA ARG A 197 20.29 38.39 -1.48
C ARG A 197 20.72 38.03 -0.05
N GLU A 198 21.57 38.86 0.53
CA GLU A 198 21.75 38.97 1.98
C GLU A 198 20.37 39.25 2.59
N TRP A 199 20.05 38.54 3.66
CA TRP A 199 18.80 38.70 4.39
C TRP A 199 19.00 39.90 5.33
N ASP A 200 18.35 41.03 5.02
CA ASP A 200 18.22 42.15 5.94
C ASP A 200 17.26 41.74 7.08
N GLU A 201 17.72 41.82 8.33
CA GLU A 201 16.94 41.60 9.56
C GLU A 201 15.92 42.75 9.84
N GLY A 202 15.23 43.25 8.81
CA GLY A 202 14.41 44.46 8.88
C GLY A 202 12.94 44.33 8.44
N GLU A 203 12.52 43.22 7.82
CA GLU A 203 11.13 43.08 7.33
C GLU A 203 10.34 42.01 8.08
N LEU A 204 9.92 42.38 9.30
CA LEU A 204 8.85 41.71 10.03
C LEU A 204 7.55 41.84 9.23
N ALA A 205 7.04 40.72 8.71
CA ALA A 205 5.65 40.60 8.27
C ALA A 205 4.70 41.09 9.39
N PRO A 206 3.56 41.73 9.06
CA PRO A 206 2.64 42.24 10.07
C PRO A 206 2.17 41.10 10.97
N LYS A 207 2.20 41.35 12.29
CA LYS A 207 1.68 40.44 13.32
C LYS A 207 0.24 40.06 12.96
N VAL A 208 0.04 38.86 12.45
CA VAL A 208 -1.27 38.24 12.40
C VAL A 208 -1.62 37.91 13.85
N GLU A 209 -2.55 38.66 14.43
CA GLU A 209 -3.15 38.32 15.70
C GLU A 209 -3.77 36.92 15.59
N ARG A 210 -3.23 35.98 16.38
CA ARG A 210 -3.80 34.66 16.54
C ARG A 210 -5.22 34.83 17.13
N PRO A 211 -6.27 34.24 16.56
CA PRO A 211 -7.53 34.13 17.29
C PRO A 211 -7.24 33.34 18.57
N LYS A 212 -7.64 33.91 19.72
CA LYS A 212 -7.49 33.27 21.02
C LYS A 212 -8.15 31.90 20.99
N ALA A 213 -7.41 30.89 21.44
CA ALA A 213 -7.96 29.56 21.70
C ALA A 213 -9.21 29.72 22.59
N ARG A 214 -10.30 29.02 22.25
CA ARG A 214 -11.43 28.88 23.17
C ARG A 214 -10.91 28.15 24.41
N GLU A 215 -10.79 28.88 25.51
CA GLU A 215 -10.58 28.29 26.84
C GLU A 215 -11.78 27.41 27.17
N TRP A 216 -11.50 26.16 27.48
CA TRP A 216 -12.49 25.22 28.00
C TRP A 216 -12.86 25.65 29.43
N ASP A 217 -14.10 26.09 29.62
CA ASP A 217 -14.66 26.50 30.91
C ASP A 217 -15.34 25.30 31.59
N PRO A 218 -14.81 24.81 32.73
CA PRO A 218 -15.39 23.68 33.46
C PRO A 218 -16.70 24.02 34.20
N ALA A 219 -17.25 25.24 34.09
CA ALA A 219 -18.48 25.67 34.75
C ALA A 219 -19.77 25.59 33.89
N SER A 220 -19.72 25.03 32.67
CA SER A 220 -20.90 24.95 31.79
C SER A 220 -21.87 23.78 32.07
N GLU A 221 -21.60 22.92 33.05
CA GLU A 221 -22.57 21.93 33.53
C GLU A 221 -23.49 22.48 34.62
N THR A 222 -24.40 23.39 34.26
CA THR A 222 -25.59 23.66 35.09
C THR A 222 -26.82 23.89 34.24
N THR A 223 -27.37 22.81 33.68
CA THR A 223 -28.80 22.76 33.36
C THR A 223 -29.49 21.79 34.31
N PRO A 224 -30.63 22.17 34.90
CA PRO A 224 -31.22 21.41 36.00
C PRO A 224 -31.80 20.09 35.48
N LYS A 225 -31.39 18.98 36.12
CA LYS A 225 -32.01 17.67 35.94
C LYS A 225 -33.49 17.77 36.35
N LYS A 226 -34.40 17.60 35.39
CA LYS A 226 -35.82 17.37 35.68
C LYS A 226 -35.97 16.07 36.48
N PRO A 227 -36.83 16.02 37.51
CA PRO A 227 -37.04 14.81 38.28
C PRO A 227 -37.76 13.78 37.42
N LEU A 228 -37.17 12.59 37.29
CA LEU A 228 -37.93 11.38 36.95
C LEU A 228 -38.89 11.14 38.11
N HIS A 229 -40.19 11.12 37.85
CA HIS A 229 -41.17 10.22 38.48
C HIS A 229 -42.51 10.39 37.74
N GLY A 230 -42.91 9.35 37.01
CA GLY A 230 -44.20 9.23 36.35
C GLY A 230 -44.30 7.84 35.73
N GLN A 231 -45.08 6.96 36.37
CA GLN A 231 -45.44 5.65 35.85
C GLN A 231 -46.15 5.84 34.49
N GLY A 232 -45.56 5.32 33.41
CA GLY A 232 -46.14 5.33 32.07
C GLY A 232 -45.43 4.28 31.21
N ASP A 233 -46.22 3.56 30.42
CA ASP A 233 -45.86 2.36 29.66
C ASP A 233 -44.58 2.47 28.82
N TRP A 234 -43.69 1.48 28.99
CA TRP A 234 -42.39 1.40 28.31
C TRP A 234 -42.46 0.77 26.91
N ALA A 235 -43.65 0.51 26.38
CA ALA A 235 -43.84 -0.19 25.10
C ALA A 235 -43.82 0.75 23.88
N ASP A 236 -44.02 2.06 24.03
CA ASP A 236 -44.07 3.02 22.91
C ASP A 236 -42.73 3.78 22.68
N ALA A 237 -41.69 3.49 23.46
CA ALA A 237 -40.38 4.16 23.36
C ALA A 237 -39.36 3.45 22.43
N MET A 238 -39.79 2.44 21.66
CA MET A 238 -38.96 1.73 20.67
C MET A 238 -39.34 2.04 19.22
N ALA A 239 -39.76 3.27 18.92
CA ALA A 239 -39.70 3.76 17.55
C ALA A 239 -38.24 4.04 17.16
N PRO A 240 -37.78 3.71 15.93
CA PRO A 240 -36.44 4.08 15.49
C PRO A 240 -36.29 5.60 15.62
N ILE A 241 -35.34 6.05 16.44
CA ILE A 241 -34.94 7.45 16.45
C ILE A 241 -34.28 7.68 15.09
N GLU A 242 -35.02 8.22 14.13
CA GLU A 242 -34.42 8.77 12.91
C GLU A 242 -33.41 9.82 13.37
N ALA A 243 -32.14 9.58 13.02
CA ALA A 243 -31.06 10.49 13.32
C ALA A 243 -31.42 11.88 12.77
N PRO A 244 -31.28 12.96 13.56
CA PRO A 244 -31.58 14.29 13.08
C PRO A 244 -30.77 14.56 11.81
N PRO A 245 -31.37 15.18 10.77
CA PRO A 245 -30.66 15.51 9.54
C PRO A 245 -29.46 16.39 9.91
N GLN A 246 -28.26 15.87 9.62
CA GLN A 246 -27.01 16.56 9.86
C GLN A 246 -27.04 17.89 9.09
N PRO A 247 -26.60 19.02 9.69
CA PRO A 247 -26.57 20.29 8.99
C PRO A 247 -25.69 20.14 7.74
N GLU A 248 -26.25 20.45 6.56
CA GLU A 248 -25.54 20.45 5.29
C GLU A 248 -24.41 21.50 5.35
N VAL A 249 -23.22 21.03 5.74
CA VAL A 249 -21.98 21.80 5.57
C VAL A 249 -21.84 22.03 4.07
N LYS A 250 -21.68 23.28 3.64
CA LYS A 250 -21.34 23.61 2.25
C LYS A 250 -19.99 22.98 1.93
N GLY A 251 -20.02 21.70 1.53
CA GLY A 251 -18.85 20.87 1.34
C GLY A 251 -17.99 21.44 0.22
N PHE A 252 -16.69 21.53 0.48
CA PHE A 252 -15.71 21.60 -0.58
C PHE A 252 -15.91 20.36 -1.47
N ASP A 253 -16.40 20.56 -2.70
CA ASP A 253 -16.57 19.45 -3.63
C ASP A 253 -15.19 18.98 -4.09
N ILE A 254 -14.74 17.89 -3.48
CA ILE A 254 -13.43 17.30 -3.74
C ILE A 254 -13.41 16.49 -5.03
N VAL A 255 -14.57 16.06 -5.55
CA VAL A 255 -14.66 15.12 -6.67
C VAL A 255 -13.93 15.65 -7.92
N PRO A 256 -14.10 16.91 -8.36
CA PRO A 256 -13.36 17.43 -9.52
C PRO A 256 -11.84 17.44 -9.30
N VAL A 257 -11.39 17.67 -8.06
CA VAL A 257 -9.96 17.65 -7.71
C VAL A 257 -9.43 16.21 -7.83
N LEU A 258 -10.19 15.22 -7.38
CA LEU A 258 -9.83 13.81 -7.49
C LEU A 258 -9.74 13.38 -8.97
N GLU A 259 -10.68 13.81 -9.81
CA GLU A 259 -10.69 13.50 -11.25
C GLU A 259 -9.49 14.12 -11.98
N GLU A 260 -9.21 15.42 -11.75
CA GLU A 260 -8.05 16.09 -12.34
C GLU A 260 -6.73 15.45 -11.88
N HIS A 261 -6.66 15.00 -10.63
CA HIS A 261 -5.48 14.36 -10.06
C HIS A 261 -5.28 12.94 -10.58
N LEU A 262 -6.35 12.18 -10.73
CA LEU A 262 -6.29 10.85 -11.32
C LEU A 262 -5.82 10.92 -12.77
N LEU A 263 -6.30 11.90 -13.55
CA LEU A 263 -5.82 12.14 -14.91
C LEU A 263 -4.32 12.52 -14.92
N TRP A 264 -3.90 13.36 -13.98
CA TRP A 264 -2.48 13.70 -13.78
C TRP A 264 -1.62 12.48 -13.49
N LEU A 265 -2.06 11.57 -12.62
CA LEU A 265 -1.37 10.31 -12.35
C LEU A 265 -1.31 9.40 -13.58
N GLN A 266 -2.43 9.22 -14.29
CA GLN A 266 -2.52 8.33 -15.45
C GLN A 266 -1.62 8.77 -16.61
N THR A 267 -1.51 10.07 -16.80
CA THR A 267 -0.70 10.67 -17.87
C THR A 267 0.70 11.06 -17.43
N ARG A 268 1.11 10.69 -16.21
CA ARG A 268 2.43 11.05 -15.64
C ARG A 268 2.73 12.56 -15.70
N GLY A 269 1.68 13.38 -15.59
CA GLY A 269 1.76 14.82 -15.60
C GLY A 269 1.44 15.53 -16.93
N ASP A 270 1.16 14.80 -18.01
CA ASP A 270 0.89 15.43 -19.31
C ASP A 270 -0.49 16.14 -19.36
N LYS A 271 -1.48 15.63 -18.60
CA LYS A 271 -2.85 16.18 -18.54
C LYS A 271 -3.38 16.16 -17.11
N GLY A 272 -4.42 16.95 -16.84
CA GLY A 272 -4.99 17.07 -15.49
C GLY A 272 -4.12 17.93 -14.57
N LYS A 273 -4.48 17.99 -13.29
CA LYS A 273 -3.75 18.78 -12.29
C LYS A 273 -3.43 17.93 -11.08
N LYS A 274 -2.20 18.04 -10.60
CA LYS A 274 -1.81 17.46 -9.31
C LYS A 274 -2.70 18.06 -8.21
N ALA A 275 -3.31 17.21 -7.37
CA ALA A 275 -4.10 17.68 -6.25
C ALA A 275 -3.25 18.50 -5.27
N SER A 276 -3.73 19.71 -4.99
CA SER A 276 -3.19 20.61 -3.98
C SER A 276 -4.34 21.01 -3.07
N LEU A 277 -4.40 20.36 -1.91
CA LEU A 277 -5.39 20.54 -0.85
C LEU A 277 -4.72 21.16 0.39
N ASP A 278 -3.60 21.86 0.20
CA ASP A 278 -2.92 22.60 1.26
C ASP A 278 -3.92 23.60 1.89
N LYS A 279 -4.09 23.52 3.22
CA LYS A 279 -5.04 24.31 4.02
C LYS A 279 -6.52 24.10 3.68
N ALA A 280 -6.86 23.03 2.96
CA ALA A 280 -8.25 22.71 2.68
C ALA A 280 -8.98 22.26 3.96
N ASP A 281 -10.25 22.61 4.08
CA ASP A 281 -11.17 22.05 5.08
C ASP A 281 -11.86 20.83 4.46
N LEU A 282 -11.48 19.66 4.95
CA LEU A 282 -11.97 18.34 4.58
C LEU A 282 -12.49 17.60 5.84
N ASN A 283 -12.89 18.35 6.87
CA ASN A 283 -13.46 17.79 8.08
C ASN A 283 -14.68 16.91 7.74
N GLY A 284 -14.69 15.67 8.21
CA GLY A 284 -15.77 14.71 7.92
C GLY A 284 -15.90 14.29 6.45
N ALA A 285 -14.97 14.69 5.57
CA ALA A 285 -15.05 14.37 4.14
C ALA A 285 -14.91 12.87 3.88
N THR A 286 -15.55 12.39 2.81
CA THR A 286 -15.38 11.00 2.35
C THR A 286 -14.31 10.93 1.27
N LEU A 287 -13.18 10.31 1.61
CA LEU A 287 -12.03 10.05 0.76
C LEU A 287 -11.75 8.54 0.62
N ALA A 288 -12.72 7.69 0.97
CA ALA A 288 -12.57 6.25 0.96
C ALA A 288 -12.11 5.74 -0.42
N GLY A 289 -10.94 5.10 -0.46
CA GLY A 289 -10.34 4.57 -1.68
C GLY A 289 -9.82 5.62 -2.66
N ALA A 290 -9.73 6.91 -2.28
CA ALA A 290 -9.22 7.96 -3.14
C ALA A 290 -7.74 7.76 -3.48
N GLU A 291 -7.36 8.04 -4.73
CA GLU A 291 -5.97 7.99 -5.20
C GLU A 291 -5.34 9.38 -5.12
N MET A 292 -4.56 9.61 -4.06
CA MET A 292 -3.94 10.90 -3.71
C MET A 292 -2.41 10.81 -3.69
N THR A 293 -1.85 9.95 -4.54
CA THR A 293 -0.40 9.74 -4.63
C THR A 293 0.30 11.05 -4.99
N ASN A 294 1.31 11.44 -4.20
CA ASN A 294 2.05 12.70 -4.28
C ASN A 294 1.25 13.97 -3.97
N ALA A 295 -0.03 13.92 -3.61
CA ALA A 295 -0.86 15.11 -3.38
C ALA A 295 -0.34 15.99 -2.22
N GLY A 296 -0.69 17.28 -2.24
CA GLY A 296 -0.40 18.22 -1.15
C GLY A 296 -1.58 18.37 -0.20
N PHE A 297 -1.32 18.25 1.11
CA PHE A 297 -2.27 18.40 2.22
C PHE A 297 -1.64 19.18 3.38
N ARG A 298 -0.68 20.07 3.11
CA ARG A 298 -0.02 20.81 4.20
C ARG A 298 -1.04 21.68 4.91
N ASP A 299 -1.06 21.59 6.23
CA ASP A 299 -2.01 22.33 7.07
C ASP A 299 -3.50 22.06 6.73
N ALA A 300 -3.82 20.97 6.04
CA ALA A 300 -5.19 20.61 5.72
C ALA A 300 -5.90 20.02 6.94
N ASP A 301 -7.20 20.27 7.08
CA ASP A 301 -8.04 19.64 8.10
C ASP A 301 -8.78 18.45 7.50
N LEU A 302 -8.38 17.25 7.89
CA LEU A 302 -9.00 15.96 7.57
C LEU A 302 -9.58 15.30 8.84
N SER A 303 -9.84 16.08 9.89
CA SER A 303 -10.38 15.53 11.14
C SER A 303 -11.72 14.83 10.89
N ASP A 304 -11.93 13.69 11.54
CA ASP A 304 -13.12 12.85 11.41
C ASP A 304 -13.47 12.39 9.97
N SER A 305 -12.53 12.53 9.01
CA SER A 305 -12.74 12.11 7.62
C SER A 305 -12.73 10.58 7.46
N ASP A 306 -13.47 10.07 6.48
CA ASP A 306 -13.39 8.67 6.06
C ASP A 306 -12.35 8.52 4.94
N CYS A 307 -11.14 8.12 5.32
CA CYS A 307 -10.03 7.86 4.44
C CYS A 307 -9.76 6.36 4.24
N LYS A 308 -10.75 5.50 4.48
CA LYS A 308 -10.58 4.05 4.43
C LYS A 308 -10.05 3.59 3.07
N GLY A 309 -8.91 2.89 3.07
CA GLY A 309 -8.28 2.38 1.85
C GLY A 309 -7.76 3.45 0.87
N ALA A 310 -7.69 4.72 1.28
CA ALA A 310 -7.16 5.80 0.46
C ALA A 310 -5.64 5.64 0.25
N VAL A 311 -5.13 6.14 -0.87
CA VAL A 311 -3.72 6.06 -1.24
C VAL A 311 -3.09 7.44 -1.16
N PHE A 312 -2.39 7.71 -0.06
CA PHE A 312 -1.60 8.92 0.20
C PHE A 312 -0.09 8.69 0.03
N ALA A 313 0.30 7.74 -0.83
CA ALA A 313 1.70 7.41 -1.04
C ALA A 313 2.48 8.65 -1.49
N SER A 314 3.60 8.95 -0.81
CA SER A 314 4.42 10.14 -1.06
C SER A 314 3.69 11.49 -0.95
N ALA A 315 2.52 11.53 -0.30
CA ALA A 315 1.78 12.78 -0.08
C ALA A 315 2.52 13.69 0.91
N ASP A 316 2.37 15.00 0.74
CA ASP A 316 2.88 16.01 1.67
C ASP A 316 1.79 16.42 2.65
N MET A 317 1.77 15.81 3.83
CA MET A 317 0.74 15.99 4.87
C MET A 317 1.33 16.67 6.11
N ARG A 318 2.36 17.51 5.94
CA ARG A 318 2.98 18.20 7.08
C ARG A 318 1.97 19.08 7.79
N ARG A 319 1.89 18.95 9.11
CA ARG A 319 0.94 19.68 9.97
C ARG A 319 -0.53 19.49 9.58
N ALA A 320 -0.88 18.41 8.88
CA ALA A 320 -2.26 18.07 8.63
C ALA A 320 -2.96 17.66 9.94
N GLU A 321 -4.21 18.08 10.10
CA GLU A 321 -5.09 17.63 11.18
C GLU A 321 -5.84 16.39 10.71
N LEU A 322 -5.64 15.24 11.34
CA LEU A 322 -6.26 13.96 11.01
C LEU A 322 -6.99 13.38 12.22
N SER A 323 -7.19 14.17 13.28
CA SER A 323 -7.76 13.69 14.54
C SER A 323 -9.09 12.95 14.30
N GLY A 324 -9.23 11.74 14.83
CA GLY A 324 -10.45 10.93 14.67
C GLY A 324 -10.69 10.34 13.28
N ALA A 325 -9.84 10.62 12.29
CA ALA A 325 -10.00 10.10 10.93
C ALA A 325 -9.93 8.57 10.87
N ASN A 326 -10.72 7.98 9.96
CA ASN A 326 -10.65 6.57 9.64
C ASN A 326 -9.66 6.33 8.50
N LEU A 327 -8.46 5.89 8.83
CA LEU A 327 -7.40 5.55 7.87
C LEU A 327 -7.32 4.05 7.60
N THR A 328 -8.29 3.24 8.04
CA THR A 328 -8.19 1.78 7.95
C THR A 328 -7.84 1.30 6.53
N GLY A 329 -6.76 0.54 6.37
CA GLY A 329 -6.26 0.03 5.09
C GLY A 329 -5.64 1.09 4.17
N ALA A 330 -5.46 2.34 4.62
CA ALA A 330 -4.87 3.39 3.81
C ALA A 330 -3.37 3.16 3.58
N ASN A 331 -2.87 3.64 2.43
CA ASN A 331 -1.45 3.61 2.10
C ASN A 331 -0.82 5.00 2.28
N LEU A 332 -0.04 5.18 3.34
CA LEU A 332 0.75 6.37 3.65
C LEU A 332 2.25 6.13 3.42
N SER A 333 2.62 5.16 2.57
CA SER A 333 4.03 4.83 2.31
C SER A 333 4.79 6.06 1.80
N VAL A 334 5.94 6.37 2.41
CA VAL A 334 6.80 7.51 2.06
C VAL A 334 6.10 8.87 2.19
N ALA A 335 4.93 8.94 2.83
CA ALA A 335 4.24 10.20 3.10
C ALA A 335 5.02 11.05 4.10
N ASN A 336 4.94 12.36 3.96
CA ASN A 336 5.51 13.32 4.90
C ASN A 336 4.43 13.77 5.88
N LEU A 337 4.43 13.17 7.07
CA LEU A 337 3.48 13.41 8.17
C LEU A 337 4.13 14.23 9.30
N ARG A 338 5.20 14.98 9.02
CA ARG A 338 5.88 15.75 10.07
C ARG A 338 4.93 16.71 10.76
N ALA A 339 4.92 16.66 12.09
CA ALA A 339 4.04 17.45 12.94
C ALA A 339 2.53 17.30 12.63
N ALA A 340 2.11 16.22 11.97
CA ALA A 340 0.70 15.93 11.75
C ALA A 340 0.01 15.49 13.05
N ASN A 341 -1.28 15.80 13.19
CA ASN A 341 -2.09 15.38 14.32
C ASN A 341 -2.94 14.15 13.95
N LEU A 342 -2.50 12.97 14.38
CA LEU A 342 -3.12 11.66 14.16
C LEU A 342 -3.78 11.13 15.45
N ARG A 343 -4.24 12.01 16.34
CA ARG A 343 -4.85 11.61 17.61
C ARG A 343 -6.14 10.84 17.36
N LEU A 344 -6.35 9.78 18.15
CA LEU A 344 -7.57 8.97 18.11
C LEU A 344 -7.92 8.40 16.71
N CYS A 345 -6.98 8.37 15.76
CA CYS A 345 -7.23 7.81 14.44
C CYS A 345 -7.40 6.29 14.49
N GLN A 346 -8.22 5.78 13.57
CA GLN A 346 -8.27 4.35 13.27
C GLN A 346 -7.26 4.06 12.16
N MET A 347 -6.16 3.39 12.49
CA MET A 347 -5.05 3.12 11.56
C MET A 347 -4.82 1.62 11.34
N GLY A 348 -5.87 0.81 11.50
CA GLY A 348 -5.84 -0.62 11.23
C GLY A 348 -5.37 -0.92 9.81
N GLU A 349 -4.45 -1.86 9.63
CA GLU A 349 -3.93 -2.28 8.30
C GLU A 349 -3.30 -1.14 7.46
N VAL A 350 -2.90 -0.04 8.08
CA VAL A 350 -2.25 1.08 7.37
C VAL A 350 -0.80 0.75 7.00
N SER A 351 -0.36 1.18 5.81
CA SER A 351 1.05 1.15 5.42
C SER A 351 1.71 2.51 5.68
N LEU A 352 2.60 2.60 6.68
CA LEU A 352 3.47 3.76 6.98
C LEU A 352 4.93 3.52 6.54
N ARG A 353 5.16 2.58 5.61
CA ARG A 353 6.52 2.20 5.21
C ARG A 353 7.30 3.40 4.67
N GLY A 354 8.45 3.70 5.27
CA GLY A 354 9.28 4.85 4.87
C GLY A 354 8.66 6.24 5.12
N ALA A 355 7.50 6.32 5.79
CA ALA A 355 6.84 7.59 6.09
C ALA A 355 7.63 8.38 7.14
N ASP A 356 7.54 9.71 7.09
CA ASP A 356 8.15 10.59 8.07
C ASP A 356 7.11 11.12 9.06
N LEU A 357 7.12 10.58 10.27
CA LEU A 357 6.22 10.93 11.38
C LEU A 357 6.91 11.87 12.40
N SER A 358 7.99 12.55 12.02
CA SER A 358 8.77 13.32 12.98
C SER A 358 7.92 14.43 13.62
N GLY A 359 7.82 14.43 14.95
CA GLY A 359 6.98 15.36 15.72
C GLY A 359 5.47 15.15 15.57
N ALA A 360 5.01 14.08 14.90
CA ALA A 360 3.59 13.78 14.78
C ALA A 360 2.99 13.33 16.12
N CYS A 361 1.69 13.56 16.31
CA CYS A 361 0.96 13.15 17.51
C CYS A 361 0.00 12.01 17.19
N MET A 362 0.25 10.81 17.70
CA MET A 362 -0.60 9.61 17.53
C MET A 362 -1.26 9.20 18.85
N THR A 363 -1.48 10.13 19.78
CA THR A 363 -2.02 9.83 21.10
C THR A 363 -3.39 9.16 21.00
N GLY A 364 -3.55 7.99 21.63
CA GLY A 364 -4.79 7.21 21.61
C GLY A 364 -5.17 6.61 20.25
N ALA A 365 -4.27 6.62 19.26
CA ALA A 365 -4.53 6.00 17.96
C ALA A 365 -4.53 4.46 18.06
N VAL A 366 -5.37 3.81 17.24
CA VAL A 366 -5.46 2.34 17.14
C VAL A 366 -4.66 1.89 15.92
N LEU A 367 -3.51 1.25 16.15
CA LEU A 367 -2.48 0.93 15.14
C LEU A 367 -2.36 -0.59 14.92
N GLU A 368 -3.51 -1.29 14.93
CA GLU A 368 -3.53 -2.73 14.76
C GLU A 368 -3.05 -3.12 13.35
N THR A 369 -2.05 -3.99 13.25
CA THR A 369 -1.47 -4.45 11.97
C THR A 369 -0.93 -3.34 11.06
N THR A 370 -0.70 -2.14 11.61
CA THR A 370 -0.03 -1.05 10.89
C THR A 370 1.43 -1.38 10.63
N ASP A 371 1.91 -1.09 9.42
CA ASP A 371 3.28 -1.37 9.00
C ASP A 371 4.18 -0.13 9.07
N PHE A 372 5.12 -0.14 10.01
CA PHE A 372 6.08 0.93 10.26
C PHE A 372 7.47 0.68 9.65
N ALA A 373 7.62 -0.30 8.75
CA ALA A 373 8.94 -0.66 8.22
C ALA A 373 9.62 0.56 7.56
N GLY A 374 10.74 0.99 8.15
CA GLY A 374 11.52 2.15 7.67
C GLY A 374 10.89 3.52 7.97
N ALA A 375 9.81 3.60 8.73
CA ALA A 375 9.22 4.87 9.15
C ALA A 375 10.17 5.66 10.07
N ILE A 376 10.19 6.99 9.93
CA ILE A 376 10.94 7.90 10.80
C ILE A 376 10.00 8.38 11.90
N MET A 377 10.30 8.03 13.16
CA MET A 377 9.46 8.34 14.32
C MET A 377 10.16 9.26 15.33
N LEU A 378 10.90 10.25 14.85
CA LEU A 378 11.65 11.16 15.72
C LEU A 378 10.69 12.09 16.47
N ASP A 379 10.73 12.07 17.80
CA ASP A 379 9.88 12.89 18.68
C ASP A 379 8.38 12.71 18.44
N THR A 380 7.99 11.58 17.85
CA THR A 380 6.59 11.21 17.66
C THR A 380 5.97 10.88 19.01
N ASP A 381 4.79 11.43 19.29
CA ASP A 381 4.03 11.16 20.50
C ASP A 381 3.12 9.95 20.32
N ILE A 382 3.42 8.86 21.00
CA ILE A 382 2.67 7.59 20.95
C ILE A 382 2.03 7.23 22.30
N ARG A 383 1.87 8.22 23.20
CA ARG A 383 1.20 8.02 24.49
C ARG A 383 -0.21 7.48 24.30
N GLU A 384 -0.61 6.53 25.14
CA GLU A 384 -1.94 5.89 25.07
C GLU A 384 -2.28 5.17 23.75
N ALA A 385 -1.38 5.12 22.76
CA ALA A 385 -1.62 4.45 21.49
C ALA A 385 -1.53 2.92 21.63
N ASP A 386 -2.32 2.20 20.83
CA ASP A 386 -2.26 0.74 20.77
C ASP A 386 -1.45 0.27 19.55
N LEU A 387 -0.16 -0.02 19.78
CA LEU A 387 0.75 -0.61 18.79
C LEU A 387 0.93 -2.12 19.01
N SER A 388 0.14 -2.78 19.85
CA SER A 388 0.38 -4.18 20.25
C SER A 388 0.49 -5.18 19.09
N ARG A 389 -0.13 -4.87 17.95
CA ARG A 389 -0.16 -5.68 16.72
C ARG A 389 0.51 -5.00 15.52
N ALA A 390 1.21 -3.89 15.75
CA ALA A 390 1.96 -3.21 14.70
C ALA A 390 3.14 -4.07 14.22
N ILE A 391 3.46 -3.97 12.92
CA ILE A 391 4.55 -4.71 12.29
C ILE A 391 5.62 -3.75 11.76
N GLY A 392 6.83 -4.25 11.53
CA GLY A 392 7.93 -3.45 10.96
C GLY A 392 8.55 -2.44 11.92
N LEU A 393 8.12 -2.40 13.19
CA LEU A 393 8.73 -1.59 14.24
C LEU A 393 10.06 -2.21 14.72
N VAL A 394 11.05 -1.36 14.96
CA VAL A 394 12.32 -1.72 15.60
C VAL A 394 12.57 -0.87 16.84
N GLN A 395 13.34 -1.38 17.80
CA GLN A 395 13.61 -0.69 19.07
C GLN A 395 14.19 0.73 18.87
N VAL A 396 15.02 0.91 17.85
CA VAL A 396 15.62 2.22 17.52
C VAL A 396 14.56 3.27 17.17
N GLN A 397 13.44 2.87 16.54
CA GLN A 397 12.33 3.78 16.29
C GLN A 397 11.65 4.15 17.60
N ILE A 398 11.32 3.16 18.44
CA ILE A 398 10.65 3.38 19.72
C ILE A 398 11.46 4.28 20.66
N ASN A 399 12.78 4.10 20.75
CA ASN A 399 13.67 4.93 21.56
C ASN A 399 13.63 6.43 21.18
N LYS A 400 13.18 6.74 19.96
CA LYS A 400 13.06 8.11 19.47
C LYS A 400 11.69 8.73 19.71
N THR A 401 10.74 7.98 20.25
CA THR A 401 9.35 8.41 20.50
C THR A 401 9.12 8.83 21.95
N ARG A 402 7.94 9.43 22.20
CA ARG A 402 7.40 9.67 23.55
C ARG A 402 6.31 8.65 23.82
N ALA A 403 6.47 7.80 24.83
CA ALA A 403 5.48 6.80 25.23
C ALA A 403 5.23 6.87 26.74
N ASP A 404 4.08 6.36 27.19
CA ASP A 404 3.73 6.29 28.60
C ASP A 404 3.39 4.84 29.02
N LEU A 405 2.92 4.70 30.27
CA LEU A 405 2.54 3.40 30.81
C LEU A 405 1.28 2.80 30.16
N LYS A 406 0.49 3.61 29.46
CA LYS A 406 -0.73 3.19 28.76
C LYS A 406 -0.46 2.79 27.32
N THR A 407 0.63 3.28 26.71
CA THR A 407 1.07 2.83 25.39
C THR A 407 1.26 1.31 25.38
N ARG A 408 0.57 0.63 24.47
CA ARG A 408 0.71 -0.81 24.22
C ARG A 408 1.71 -1.01 23.08
N LEU A 409 2.77 -1.75 23.33
CA LEU A 409 3.82 -2.04 22.34
C LEU A 409 3.73 -3.50 21.87
N PRO A 410 4.24 -3.81 20.66
CA PRO A 410 4.42 -5.19 20.22
C PRO A 410 5.30 -6.00 21.17
N PRO A 411 5.13 -7.33 21.23
CA PRO A 411 6.02 -8.19 22.00
C PRO A 411 7.47 -8.05 21.51
N GLY A 412 8.41 -8.00 22.44
CA GLY A 412 9.85 -7.86 22.16
C GLY A 412 10.35 -6.41 22.05
N LEU A 413 9.48 -5.41 22.10
CA LEU A 413 9.86 -4.00 22.18
C LEU A 413 9.66 -3.45 23.59
N SER A 414 10.62 -2.64 24.03
CA SER A 414 10.60 -1.95 25.32
C SER A 414 10.25 -0.49 25.14
N ARG A 415 9.63 0.11 26.15
CA ARG A 415 9.33 1.54 26.16
C ARG A 415 10.63 2.36 26.13
N PRO A 416 10.63 3.54 25.51
CA PRO A 416 11.75 4.47 25.61
C PRO A 416 11.95 4.90 27.06
N GLU A 417 13.19 5.23 27.41
CA GLU A 417 13.45 5.87 28.70
C GLU A 417 12.74 7.23 28.77
N PRO A 418 12.27 7.65 29.94
CA PRO A 418 11.71 8.99 30.12
C PRO A 418 12.76 10.01 29.72
N ARG A 419 12.42 10.92 28.79
CA ARG A 419 13.26 12.09 28.51
C ARG A 419 12.95 13.16 29.55
N GLU A 420 13.97 13.61 30.26
CA GLU A 420 13.92 14.71 31.24
C GLU A 420 13.44 16.02 30.62
#